data_AF-A0A4Y2WME8-F1
#
_entry.id   AF-A0A4Y2WME8-F1
#
_cell.length_a   1.000
_cell.length_b   1.000
_cell.length_c   1.000
_cell.angle_alpha   90.00
_cell.angle_beta   90.00
_cell.angle_gamma   90.00
#
_symmetry.space_group_name_H-M   'P 1'
#
loop_
_entity.id
_entity.type
_entity.pdbx_description
1 polymer ?
#
loop_
_entity_poly.entity_id
_entity_poly.type
_entity_poly.pdbx_seq_one_letter_code
_entity_poly.pdbx_strand_id
1 'polypeptide(L)'
;TATATGYIDGREYVYAYKGVMYTGYPRMKPQYSGTAFENNIIIQPHGDYALIKVVNIKRTRFNDEFENVARHPFDYQDIPDGPLHKPFKVYRKNGIVSIPKTL
;
A
#
# COMPACT_ATOMS: atom_id res chain seq x y z
N THR A 1 -22.86 -15.83 -15.95
CA THR A 1 -22.17 -15.88 -14.64
C THR A 1 -21.51 -14.54 -14.41
N ALA A 2 -21.97 -13.78 -13.41
CA ALA A 2 -21.43 -12.46 -13.11
C ALA A 2 -20.06 -12.61 -12.45
N THR A 3 -19.02 -12.32 -13.23
CA THR A 3 -17.63 -12.42 -12.81
C THR A 3 -17.27 -11.17 -12.01
N ALA A 4 -17.58 -11.19 -10.72
CA ALA A 4 -17.38 -10.04 -9.84
C ALA A 4 -15.88 -9.78 -9.65
N THR A 5 -15.31 -8.88 -10.44
CA THR A 5 -13.95 -8.37 -10.22
C THR A 5 -13.87 -7.37 -9.06
N GLY A 6 -14.98 -7.16 -8.33
CA GLY A 6 -15.15 -6.17 -7.26
C GLY A 6 -15.22 -4.72 -7.73
N TYR A 7 -14.81 -4.44 -8.98
CA TYR A 7 -14.69 -3.10 -9.52
C TYR A 7 -15.52 -2.90 -10.79
N ILE A 8 -16.05 -1.69 -10.95
CA ILE A 8 -16.84 -1.26 -12.10
C ILE A 8 -15.96 -0.37 -12.98
N ASP A 9 -15.87 -0.72 -14.26
CA ASP A 9 -15.09 0.06 -15.23
C ASP A 9 -15.58 1.51 -15.31
N GLY A 10 -14.64 2.43 -15.47
CA GLY A 10 -14.91 3.88 -15.51
C GLY A 10 -15.16 4.52 -14.14
N ARG A 11 -15.15 3.75 -13.04
CA ARG A 11 -15.14 4.32 -11.67
C ARG A 11 -13.73 4.44 -11.12
N GLU A 12 -13.56 5.41 -10.23
CA GLU A 12 -12.35 5.55 -9.43
C GLU A 12 -12.60 5.06 -8.00
N TYR A 13 -11.67 4.28 -7.48
CA TYR A 13 -11.70 3.77 -6.12
C TYR A 13 -10.48 4.29 -5.37
N VAL A 14 -10.71 4.99 -4.26
CA VAL A 14 -9.64 5.57 -3.44
C VAL A 14 -9.61 4.88 -2.09
N TYR A 15 -8.47 4.28 -1.76
CA TYR A 15 -8.24 3.60 -0.49
C TYR A 15 -7.18 4.34 0.32
N ALA A 16 -7.42 4.48 1.62
CA ALA A 16 -6.35 4.82 2.56
C ALA A 16 -5.59 3.53 2.90
N TYR A 17 -4.27 3.57 2.82
CA TYR A 17 -3.41 2.43 3.15
C TYR A 17 -2.36 2.85 4.17
N LYS A 18 -2.21 2.05 5.21
CA LYS A 18 -1.23 2.24 6.29
C LYS A 18 -0.49 0.94 6.52
N GLY A 19 0.81 1.04 6.73
CA GLY A 19 1.65 -0.11 7.00
C GLY A 19 2.76 0.23 7.97
N VAL A 20 3.19 -0.77 8.73
CA VAL A 20 4.37 -0.68 9.58
C VAL A 20 5.21 -1.94 9.40
N MET A 21 6.50 -1.74 9.21
CA MET A 21 7.50 -2.80 9.13
C MET A 21 8.53 -2.54 10.21
N TYR A 22 8.75 -3.49 11.10
CA TYR A 22 9.63 -3.30 12.24
C TYR A 22 10.29 -4.60 12.70
N THR A 23 11.37 -4.43 13.43
CA THR A 23 12.08 -5.48 14.14
C THR A 23 12.17 -5.11 15.63
N GLY A 24 12.24 -6.13 16.48
CA GLY A 24 12.45 -5.94 17.91
C GLY A 24 12.44 -7.29 18.63
N TYR A 25 12.76 -7.26 19.91
CA TYR A 25 12.79 -8.45 20.76
C TYR A 25 11.48 -8.57 21.53
N PRO A 26 10.58 -9.51 21.20
CA PRO A 26 9.25 -9.58 21.83
C PRO A 26 9.27 -9.98 23.32
N ARG A 27 10.43 -10.33 23.88
CA ARG A 27 10.60 -10.86 25.26
C ARG A 27 11.54 -10.04 26.14
N MET A 28 12.21 -9.05 25.59
CA MET A 28 12.95 -8.04 26.35
C MET A 28 12.23 -6.71 26.15
N LYS A 29 12.54 -5.68 26.94
CA LYS A 29 11.88 -4.36 26.93
C LYS A 29 11.40 -3.93 25.53
N PRO A 30 10.26 -3.23 25.39
CA PRO A 30 9.55 -3.02 24.13
C PRO A 30 10.26 -2.08 23.13
N GLN A 31 11.56 -2.24 22.92
CA GLN A 31 12.36 -1.52 21.96
C GLN A 31 12.14 -2.10 20.56
N TYR A 32 11.71 -1.25 19.63
CA TYR A 32 11.51 -1.60 18.24
C TYR A 32 12.14 -0.56 17.31
N SER A 33 12.65 -1.05 16.19
CA SER A 33 13.15 -0.21 15.10
C SER A 33 12.43 -0.55 13.82
N GLY A 34 12.08 0.46 13.02
CA GLY A 34 11.29 0.19 11.84
C GLY A 34 10.98 1.41 10.99
N THR A 35 10.00 1.20 10.13
CA THR A 35 9.45 2.18 9.21
C THR A 35 7.94 2.06 9.21
N ALA A 36 7.26 3.19 9.43
CA ALA A 36 5.83 3.32 9.22
C ALA A 36 5.59 4.15 7.96
N PHE A 37 4.52 3.84 7.23
CA PHE A 37 4.10 4.62 6.07
C PHE A 37 2.59 4.71 5.98
N GLU A 38 2.12 5.79 5.35
CA GLU A 38 0.73 5.98 4.97
C GLU A 38 0.66 6.59 3.57
N ASN A 39 -0.39 6.25 2.85
CA ASN A 39 -0.63 6.75 1.51
C ASN A 39 -2.10 6.57 1.13
N ASN A 40 -2.48 7.14 0.00
CA ASN A 40 -3.70 6.77 -0.71
C ASN A 40 -3.36 5.91 -1.93
N ILE A 41 -4.18 4.90 -2.21
CA ILE A 41 -4.11 4.08 -3.42
C ILE A 41 -5.34 4.39 -4.25
N ILE A 42 -5.11 4.87 -5.47
CA ILE A 42 -6.16 5.11 -6.47
C ILE A 42 -6.16 3.95 -7.43
N ILE A 43 -7.31 3.32 -7.64
CA ILE A 43 -7.53 2.21 -8.56
C ILE A 43 -8.58 2.62 -9.59
N GLN A 44 -8.18 2.60 -10.86
CA GLN A 44 -9.03 2.86 -12.02
C GLN A 44 -9.12 1.59 -12.89
N PRO A 45 -10.25 0.87 -12.86
CA PRO A 45 -10.44 -0.37 -13.61
C PRO A 45 -10.70 -0.12 -15.10
N HIS A 46 -10.06 -0.92 -15.94
CA HIS A 46 -10.18 -0.92 -17.40
C HIS A 46 -10.20 -2.36 -17.93
N GLY A 47 -11.39 -2.96 -18.05
CA GLY A 47 -11.54 -4.31 -18.58
C GLY A 47 -10.68 -5.34 -17.84
N ASP A 48 -9.66 -5.86 -18.51
CA ASP A 48 -8.74 -6.89 -18.04
C ASP A 48 -7.57 -6.37 -17.17
N TYR A 49 -7.45 -5.06 -16.97
CA TYR A 49 -6.48 -4.47 -16.06
C TYR A 49 -7.08 -3.37 -15.17
N ALA A 50 -6.28 -2.92 -14.21
CA ALA A 50 -6.53 -1.68 -13.49
C ALA A 50 -5.26 -0.82 -13.54
N LEU A 51 -5.42 0.48 -13.70
CA LEU A 51 -4.36 1.45 -13.46
C LEU A 51 -4.34 1.76 -11.96
N ILE A 52 -3.21 1.53 -11.32
CA ILE A 52 -3.02 1.81 -9.90
C ILE A 52 -2.03 2.97 -9.76
N LYS A 53 -2.37 3.95 -8.93
CA LYS A 53 -1.49 5.06 -8.55
C LYS A 53 -1.42 5.17 -7.04
N VAL A 54 -0.21 5.34 -6.51
CA VAL A 54 0.01 5.64 -5.09
C VAL A 54 0.25 7.14 -4.96
N VAL A 55 -0.50 7.81 -4.08
CA VAL A 55 -0.41 9.27 -3.87
C VAL A 55 -0.35 9.59 -2.37
N ASN A 56 0.01 10.83 -2.04
CA ASN A 56 0.15 11.31 -0.67
C ASN A 56 1.03 10.39 0.18
N ILE A 57 2.15 9.93 -0.39
CA ILE A 57 3.00 8.94 0.26
C ILE A 57 3.81 9.63 1.34
N LYS A 58 3.61 9.20 2.58
CA LYS A 58 4.36 9.65 3.73
C LYS A 58 4.99 8.48 4.46
N ARG A 59 6.14 8.73 5.07
CA ARG A 59 6.92 7.72 5.77
C ARG A 59 7.60 8.34 6.97
N THR A 60 7.81 7.53 8.00
CA THR A 60 8.77 7.83 9.04
C THR A 60 9.61 6.61 9.39
N ARG A 61 10.79 6.85 9.94
CA ARG A 61 11.64 5.83 10.55
C ARG A 61 11.61 6.04 12.05
N PHE A 62 11.63 4.95 12.80
CA PHE A 62 11.62 5.01 14.26
C PHE A 62 12.60 3.99 14.85
N ASN A 63 13.06 4.29 16.07
CA ASN A 63 13.82 3.41 16.93
C ASN A 63 13.51 3.84 18.38
N ASP A 64 12.50 3.23 18.98
CA ASP A 64 11.95 3.68 20.27
C ASP A 64 11.25 2.53 21.02
N GLU A 65 10.81 2.81 22.24
CA GLU A 65 10.00 1.91 23.05
C GLU A 65 8.50 2.06 22.75
N PHE A 66 7.81 0.95 22.43
CA PHE A 66 6.39 0.95 22.09
C PHE A 66 5.63 -0.19 22.78
N GLU A 67 4.59 0.12 23.54
CA GLU A 67 3.66 -0.91 24.03
C GLU A 67 2.96 -1.66 22.88
N ASN A 68 2.61 -0.94 21.81
CA ASN A 68 2.03 -1.51 20.60
C ASN A 68 2.39 -0.67 19.36
N VAL A 69 3.39 -1.13 18.61
CA VAL A 69 3.86 -0.48 17.38
C VAL A 69 2.73 -0.25 16.37
N ALA A 70 1.76 -1.17 16.25
CA ALA A 70 0.70 -1.10 15.25
C ALA A 70 -0.38 -0.04 15.58
N ARG A 71 -0.48 0.40 16.84
CA ARG A 71 -1.43 1.43 17.28
C ARG A 71 -0.78 2.78 17.57
N HIS A 72 0.55 2.86 17.53
CA HIS A 72 1.28 4.07 17.84
C HIS A 72 1.05 5.15 16.76
N PRO A 73 0.77 6.42 17.13
CA PRO A 73 0.72 7.53 16.19
C PRO A 73 2.13 7.94 15.78
N PHE A 74 2.45 7.83 14.50
CA PHE A 74 3.76 8.19 13.97
C PHE A 74 3.79 9.60 13.38
N ASP A 75 4.92 10.30 13.53
CA ASP A 75 5.18 11.57 12.86
C ASP A 75 5.67 11.33 11.42
N TYR A 76 4.72 11.31 10.49
CA TYR A 76 4.99 11.05 9.08
C TYR A 76 5.57 12.27 8.35
N GLN A 77 6.50 12.01 7.42
CA GLN A 77 7.06 13.02 6.52
C GLN A 77 6.80 12.63 5.07
N ASP A 78 6.57 13.61 4.21
CA ASP A 78 6.47 13.38 2.76
C ASP A 78 7.78 12.77 2.23
N ILE A 79 7.67 11.87 1.27
CA ILE A 79 8.84 11.31 0.59
C ILE A 79 9.10 12.05 -0.73
N PRO A 80 10.35 12.12 -1.20
CA PRO A 80 10.64 12.67 -2.53
C PRO A 80 9.94 11.91 -3.64
N ASP A 81 9.62 12.61 -4.73
CA ASP A 81 9.12 12.00 -5.95
C ASP A 81 10.05 10.89 -6.45
N GLY A 82 9.45 9.82 -6.97
CA GLY A 82 10.18 8.63 -7.34
C GLY A 82 9.32 7.58 -8.03
N PRO A 83 9.87 6.39 -8.32
CA PRO A 83 9.17 5.34 -9.08
C PRO A 83 7.80 4.97 -8.51
N LEU A 84 7.61 5.03 -7.20
CA LEU A 84 6.35 4.71 -6.52
C LEU A 84 5.21 5.68 -6.84
N HIS A 85 5.52 6.91 -7.26
CA HIS A 85 4.54 7.93 -7.64
C HIS A 85 4.01 7.72 -9.07
N LYS A 86 4.68 6.88 -9.86
CA LYS A 86 4.27 6.59 -11.24
C LYS A 86 3.15 5.56 -11.24
N PRO A 87 2.06 5.79 -11.99
CA PRO A 87 1.01 4.80 -12.17
C PRO A 87 1.55 3.52 -12.81
N PHE A 88 0.98 2.37 -12.46
CA PHE A 88 1.32 1.08 -13.04
C PHE A 88 0.08 0.24 -13.31
N LYS A 89 0.17 -0.66 -14.30
CA LYS A 89 -0.93 -1.56 -14.66
C LYS A 89 -0.84 -2.85 -13.85
N VAL A 90 -1.98 -3.29 -13.34
CA VAL A 90 -2.16 -4.62 -12.77
C VAL A 90 -3.20 -5.36 -13.60
N TYR A 91 -2.77 -6.42 -14.29
CA TYR A 91 -3.65 -7.29 -15.05
C TYR A 91 -4.38 -8.23 -14.10
N ARG A 92 -5.65 -8.50 -14.41
CA ARG A 92 -6.52 -9.31 -13.55
C ARG A 92 -7.48 -10.12 -14.40
N LYS A 93 -7.71 -11.37 -14.01
CA LYS A 93 -8.74 -12.23 -14.60
C LYS A 93 -9.58 -12.80 -13.47
N ASN A 94 -10.87 -12.49 -13.48
CA ASN A 94 -11.84 -13.00 -12.50
C ASN A 94 -11.42 -12.74 -11.04
N GLY A 95 -10.89 -11.54 -10.76
CA GLY A 95 -10.43 -11.17 -9.42
C GLY A 95 -9.04 -11.68 -9.02
N ILE A 96 -8.38 -12.47 -9.88
CA ILE A 96 -7.02 -12.95 -9.65
C ILE A 96 -6.04 -12.03 -10.37
N VAL A 97 -5.04 -11.51 -9.65
CA VAL A 97 -3.92 -10.78 -10.26
C VAL A 97 -3.14 -11.74 -11.15
N SER A 98 -2.95 -11.35 -12.41
CA SER A 98 -2.25 -12.15 -13.41
C SER A 98 -1.03 -11.42 -13.92
N ILE A 99 0.05 -12.15 -14.17
CA ILE A 99 1.21 -11.63 -14.91
C ILE A 99 0.87 -11.75 -16.40
N PRO A 100 1.02 -10.70 -17.22
CA PRO A 100 0.83 -10.83 -18.66
C PRO A 100 1.81 -11.89 -19.17
N LYS A 101 1.30 -12.91 -19.87
CA LYS A 101 2.17 -13.83 -20.60
C LYS A 101 2.88 -13.01 -21.66
N THR A 102 4.20 -12.86 -21.53
CA THR A 102 5.05 -12.34 -22.59
C THR A 102 4.79 -13.17 -23.84
N LEU A 103 4.37 -12.52 -24.93
CA LEU A 103 4.36 -13.11 -26.27
C LEU A 103 5.80 -13.19 -26.79
#